data_AF-A0A8C7B868-F1
#
_entry.id   AF-A0A8C7B868-F1
#
_cell.length_a   1.000
_cell.length_b   1.000
_cell.length_c   1.000
_cell.angle_alpha   90.00
_cell.angle_beta   90.00
_cell.angle_gamma   90.00
#
_symmetry.space_group_name_H-M   'P 1'
#
loop_
_entity.id
_entity.type
_entity.pdbx_description
1 polymer ?
#
loop_
_entity_poly.entity_id
_entity_poly.type
_entity_poly.pdbx_seq_one_letter_code
_entity_poly.pdbx_strand_id
1 'polypeptide(L)'
;MIPCGRHINKNEKHEEKLVMFTNQLEDSERCESMELDNKIRDLIERNASPDLKGATLGATPSHRNSCSLKTSGKTASTAHLAQGTTRMSAAEGSMEHAEYDQSSSRKNLTNSLEQKIRCLEKQRKELLEVNQQWDQQFRSMKELYERKVAELKTKLDAAERFLSAQEEERQQSQRESDKRLELTRERLRRQEKEKESLHEELHELKKENKFLKEKNALVNKKKEHYECEIKRLNKALQDALKIECSAFSEDCLGKSAMECRHEEMRTEMEVLKQQVQIYEEDFKKERSDRERLNQEKEELQQINRTSQSQLNRLNSQIKACQMEKEKLEKQLKQMLFPMCNCGLNSHGQDPCAPAGPGAARDQQKPPVSPQK
;
A
#
# COMPACT_ATOMS: atom_id res chain seq x y z
N MET A 1 5.21 79.20 9.68
CA MET A 1 6.12 78.05 9.48
C MET A 1 5.40 77.05 8.58
N ILE A 2 5.43 77.26 7.26
CA ILE A 2 6.36 76.68 6.26
C ILE A 2 6.10 75.17 6.04
N PRO A 3 5.78 74.68 4.82
CA PRO A 3 5.00 75.29 3.73
C PRO A 3 4.11 74.30 2.93
N CYS A 4 3.28 74.85 2.03
CA CYS A 4 2.58 74.16 0.94
C CYS A 4 3.50 73.68 -0.20
N GLY A 5 2.98 72.74 -1.01
CA GLY A 5 3.38 72.46 -2.40
C GLY A 5 4.06 71.11 -2.59
N ARG A 6 3.90 70.34 -3.68
CA ARG A 6 3.41 70.65 -5.03
C ARG A 6 3.26 69.31 -5.78
N HIS A 7 2.22 69.17 -6.60
CA HIS A 7 2.11 68.10 -7.60
C HIS A 7 3.25 68.16 -8.62
N ILE A 8 3.89 67.03 -8.93
CA ILE A 8 4.54 66.78 -10.23
C ILE A 8 4.31 65.33 -10.64
N ASN A 9 3.60 65.16 -11.75
CA ASN A 9 3.52 63.95 -12.56
C ASN A 9 4.76 63.88 -13.47
N LYS A 10 5.49 62.75 -13.49
CA LYS A 10 6.42 62.39 -14.58
C LYS A 10 6.43 60.88 -14.76
N ASN A 11 5.82 60.42 -15.84
CA ASN A 11 6.17 59.17 -16.49
C ASN A 11 7.60 59.30 -17.04
N GLU A 12 8.53 58.48 -16.58
CA GLU A 12 9.75 58.19 -17.33
C GLU A 12 10.21 56.75 -17.01
N LYS A 13 10.56 56.04 -18.08
CA LYS A 13 10.90 54.63 -18.14
C LYS A 13 12.01 54.24 -17.16
N HIS A 14 11.86 53.11 -16.47
CA HIS A 14 12.99 52.28 -16.08
C HIS A 14 12.64 50.79 -16.30
N GLU A 15 13.20 50.24 -17.38
CA GLU A 15 13.63 48.84 -17.43
C GLU A 15 14.68 48.66 -16.33
N GLU A 16 14.41 47.84 -15.33
CA GLU A 16 15.45 47.36 -14.42
C GLU A 16 15.22 45.90 -14.04
N LYS A 17 15.76 45.05 -14.92
CA LYS A 17 16.59 43.88 -14.64
C LYS A 17 16.43 43.26 -13.24
N LEU A 18 15.74 42.13 -13.23
CA LEU A 18 15.68 41.11 -12.19
C LEU A 18 17.11 40.71 -11.76
N VAL A 19 17.59 41.19 -10.60
CA VAL A 19 18.80 40.70 -9.95
C VAL A 19 18.39 39.77 -8.81
N MET A 20 18.63 38.48 -9.04
CA MET A 20 18.42 37.38 -8.11
C MET A 20 19.41 37.50 -6.94
N PHE A 21 18.91 37.67 -5.72
CA PHE A 21 19.71 37.43 -4.51
C PHE A 21 19.74 35.92 -4.22
N THR A 22 20.94 35.36 -4.40
CA THR A 22 21.37 34.04 -3.97
C THR A 22 21.44 33.97 -2.45
N ASN A 23 20.65 33.10 -1.83
CA ASN A 23 21.01 32.52 -0.54
C ASN A 23 21.64 31.15 -0.82
N GLN A 24 22.95 31.10 -0.67
CA GLN A 24 23.68 29.85 -0.48
C GLN A 24 23.32 29.33 0.92
N LEU A 25 22.80 28.11 0.98
CA LEU A 25 22.92 27.25 2.14
C LEU A 25 23.44 25.93 1.60
N GLU A 26 24.63 25.59 2.08
CA GLU A 26 25.45 24.47 1.67
C GLU A 26 24.72 23.15 1.94
N ASP A 27 24.54 22.33 0.91
CA ASP A 27 24.49 20.87 1.07
C ASP A 27 25.69 20.30 0.30
N SER A 28 26.66 19.91 1.10
CA SER A 28 27.82 19.10 0.73
C SER A 28 27.37 17.71 0.26
N GLU A 29 28.23 17.06 -0.52
CA GLU A 29 28.18 15.64 -0.92
C GLU A 29 27.32 15.28 -2.14
N ARG A 30 27.76 15.80 -3.30
CA ARG A 30 27.49 15.19 -4.60
C ARG A 30 28.31 13.91 -4.74
N CYS A 31 27.69 12.74 -4.53
CA CYS A 31 28.33 11.45 -4.77
C CYS A 31 28.83 11.30 -6.23
N GLU A 32 30.10 10.87 -6.34
CA GLU A 32 30.75 10.41 -7.57
C GLU A 32 30.14 9.09 -8.06
N SER A 33 28.95 9.11 -8.66
CA SER A 33 28.32 7.91 -9.25
C SER A 33 28.60 7.74 -10.75
N MET A 34 29.37 8.64 -11.37
CA MET A 34 29.57 8.65 -12.82
C MET A 34 30.56 7.58 -13.31
N GLU A 35 31.40 7.03 -12.43
CA GLU A 35 32.43 6.05 -12.80
C GLU A 35 31.92 4.59 -12.79
N LEU A 36 30.90 4.28 -11.98
CA LEU A 36 30.26 2.96 -11.97
C LEU A 36 29.40 2.73 -13.22
N ASP A 37 28.82 3.80 -13.75
CA ASP A 37 27.90 3.77 -14.87
C ASP A 37 28.58 3.39 -16.20
N ASN A 38 29.87 3.77 -16.36
CA ASN A 38 30.70 3.36 -17.49
C ASN A 38 31.13 1.89 -17.38
N LYS A 39 31.47 1.40 -16.18
CA LYS A 39 31.78 -0.04 -15.96
C LYS A 39 30.59 -0.95 -16.27
N ILE A 40 29.38 -0.51 -15.94
CA ILE A 40 28.14 -1.24 -16.25
C ILE A 40 27.89 -1.24 -17.75
N ARG A 41 28.07 -0.09 -18.44
CA ARG A 41 28.01 -0.03 -19.91
C ARG A 41 29.03 -0.96 -20.57
N ASP A 42 30.28 -0.97 -20.13
CA ASP A 42 31.34 -1.83 -20.67
C ASP A 42 31.08 -3.32 -20.43
N LEU A 43 30.45 -3.68 -19.31
CA LEU A 43 30.05 -5.06 -18.99
C LEU A 43 28.86 -5.53 -19.84
N ILE A 44 27.93 -4.63 -20.17
CA ILE A 44 26.80 -4.93 -21.05
C ILE A 44 27.29 -5.07 -22.50
N GLU A 45 28.18 -4.18 -22.95
CA GLU A 45 28.74 -4.22 -24.32
C GLU A 45 29.59 -5.47 -24.56
N ARG A 46 30.38 -5.90 -23.56
CA ARG A 46 31.18 -7.13 -23.64
C ARG A 46 30.34 -8.42 -23.66
N ASN A 47 29.14 -8.40 -23.09
CA ASN A 47 28.21 -9.54 -23.11
C ASN A 47 27.23 -9.50 -24.30
N ALA A 48 27.10 -8.38 -24.98
CA ALA A 48 26.17 -8.19 -26.10
C ALA A 48 26.76 -8.52 -27.47
N SER A 49 28.06 -8.80 -27.58
CA SER A 49 28.68 -9.18 -28.85
C SER A 49 28.63 -10.70 -29.06
N PRO A 50 27.85 -11.21 -30.03
CA PRO A 50 27.86 -12.63 -30.37
C PRO A 50 28.86 -12.84 -31.50
N ASP A 51 29.97 -13.52 -31.24
CA ASP A 51 30.62 -14.24 -32.34
C ASP A 51 31.10 -15.63 -31.96
N LEU A 52 30.90 -16.50 -32.94
CA LEU A 52 30.96 -17.94 -32.91
C LEU A 52 32.41 -18.45 -32.77
N LYS A 53 32.56 -19.43 -31.86
CA LYS A 53 33.39 -20.64 -31.98
C LYS A 53 34.81 -20.50 -32.57
N GLY A 54 35.80 -20.77 -31.71
CA GLY A 54 36.87 -21.72 -32.05
C GLY A 54 38.23 -21.49 -31.39
N ALA A 55 38.83 -22.60 -30.98
CA ALA A 55 40.26 -22.83 -30.71
C ALA A 55 40.83 -22.50 -29.30
N THR A 56 41.00 -23.58 -28.54
CA THR A 56 42.22 -24.02 -27.82
C THR A 56 43.38 -23.03 -27.69
N LEU A 57 43.80 -22.76 -26.45
CA LEU A 57 45.19 -22.90 -25.93
C LEU A 57 45.22 -22.45 -24.46
N GLY A 58 45.80 -23.30 -23.60
CA GLY A 58 45.72 -23.16 -22.15
C GLY A 58 46.80 -22.27 -21.52
N ALA A 59 46.66 -22.07 -20.21
CA ALA A 59 47.75 -21.98 -19.24
C ALA A 59 47.17 -21.93 -17.82
N THR A 60 47.47 -22.94 -17.02
CA THR A 60 47.36 -22.95 -15.55
C THR A 60 48.35 -21.98 -14.91
N PRO A 61 48.16 -21.66 -13.61
CA PRO A 61 49.16 -22.13 -12.65
C PRO A 61 48.55 -22.76 -11.38
N SER A 62 48.82 -24.06 -11.26
CA SER A 62 49.38 -24.77 -10.09
C SER A 62 49.04 -24.29 -8.67
N HIS A 63 48.34 -25.14 -7.90
CA HIS A 63 48.79 -25.46 -6.54
C HIS A 63 48.40 -26.89 -6.10
N ARG A 64 49.45 -27.71 -5.93
CA ARG A 64 49.62 -28.87 -5.03
C ARG A 64 48.62 -30.04 -5.03
N ASN A 65 49.17 -31.15 -5.50
CA ASN A 65 49.49 -32.39 -4.75
C ASN A 65 48.90 -33.67 -5.33
N SER A 66 49.82 -34.37 -6.00
CA SER A 66 49.81 -35.75 -6.46
C SER A 66 49.55 -36.76 -5.35
N CYS A 67 48.83 -37.84 -5.70
CA CYS A 67 49.32 -39.21 -5.48
C CYS A 67 48.57 -40.16 -6.42
N SER A 68 49.33 -40.73 -7.34
CA SER A 68 48.97 -41.79 -8.28
C SER A 68 48.71 -43.12 -7.56
N LEU A 69 47.82 -43.97 -8.05
CA LEU A 69 48.19 -45.14 -8.88
C LEU A 69 46.98 -45.99 -9.30
N LYS A 70 47.07 -46.41 -10.56
CA LYS A 70 46.33 -47.43 -11.32
C LYS A 70 45.81 -48.61 -10.48
N THR A 71 44.64 -49.14 -10.86
CA THR A 71 44.56 -50.39 -11.65
C THR A 71 43.14 -50.67 -12.11
N SER A 72 43.08 -51.38 -13.24
CA SER A 72 41.94 -51.82 -14.02
C SER A 72 40.92 -52.67 -13.24
N GLY A 73 39.63 -52.37 -13.42
CA GLY A 73 38.54 -53.26 -13.03
C GLY A 73 37.49 -53.30 -14.13
N LYS A 74 37.59 -54.29 -15.02
CA LYS A 74 36.57 -54.64 -16.01
C LYS A 74 36.11 -56.05 -15.65
N THR A 75 34.90 -56.18 -15.12
CA THR A 75 34.28 -57.49 -14.90
C THR A 75 32.84 -57.43 -15.37
N ALA A 76 32.59 -58.08 -16.50
CA ALA A 76 31.28 -58.42 -16.99
C ALA A 76 30.71 -59.55 -16.12
N SER A 77 29.47 -59.42 -15.68
CA SER A 77 28.64 -60.54 -15.21
C SER A 77 27.73 -60.95 -16.35
N THR A 78 27.92 -62.18 -16.84
CA THR A 78 26.95 -62.87 -17.70
C THR A 78 26.43 -64.06 -16.90
N ALA A 79 25.12 -64.04 -16.65
CA ALA A 79 24.37 -65.13 -16.07
C ALA A 79 24.24 -66.28 -17.07
N HIS A 80 24.31 -67.54 -16.62
CA HIS A 80 23.54 -68.64 -17.20
C HIS A 80 23.23 -69.71 -16.16
N LEU A 81 21.94 -70.05 -16.12
CA LEU A 81 21.28 -71.04 -15.28
C LEU A 81 20.87 -72.23 -16.17
N ALA A 82 20.85 -73.42 -15.54
CA ALA A 82 20.06 -74.62 -15.88
C ALA A 82 20.59 -75.66 -16.89
N GLN A 83 20.88 -76.82 -16.30
CA GLN A 83 20.31 -78.16 -16.54
C GLN A 83 20.82 -79.07 -17.67
N GLY A 84 20.90 -80.35 -17.27
CA GLY A 84 21.04 -81.56 -18.08
C GLY A 84 22.45 -82.14 -18.03
N THR A 85 22.72 -83.43 -17.88
CA THR A 85 21.90 -84.64 -17.83
C THR A 85 22.84 -85.77 -17.37
N THR A 86 22.33 -86.61 -16.46
CA THR A 86 22.57 -88.05 -16.32
C THR A 86 23.80 -88.67 -17.02
N ARG A 87 24.65 -89.34 -16.22
CA ARG A 87 25.09 -90.76 -16.35
C ARG A 87 26.56 -90.91 -15.94
N MET A 88 26.83 -91.56 -14.80
CA MET A 88 27.98 -92.47 -14.64
C MET A 88 27.66 -93.49 -13.55
N SER A 89 28.06 -94.71 -13.85
CA SER A 89 27.54 -95.97 -13.33
C SER A 89 28.12 -96.36 -11.98
N ALA A 90 27.33 -97.14 -11.26
CA ALA A 90 27.76 -97.95 -10.13
C ALA A 90 28.92 -98.89 -10.53
N ALA A 91 29.94 -98.93 -9.69
CA ALA A 91 30.86 -100.04 -9.59
C ALA A 91 31.02 -100.33 -8.09
N GLU A 92 30.30 -101.35 -7.64
CA GLU A 92 30.52 -102.02 -6.38
C GLU A 92 31.85 -102.79 -6.45
N GLY A 93 32.65 -102.65 -5.40
CA GLY A 93 33.79 -103.51 -5.06
C GLY A 93 34.05 -103.26 -3.57
N SER A 94 33.48 -104.06 -2.67
CA SER A 94 33.98 -105.35 -2.23
C SER A 94 35.42 -105.28 -1.71
N MET A 95 35.55 -105.12 -0.39
CA MET A 95 36.47 -105.90 0.46
C MET A 95 36.34 -105.43 1.91
N GLU A 96 35.66 -106.24 2.70
CA GLU A 96 35.84 -106.29 4.16
C GLU A 96 37.28 -106.73 4.49
N HIS A 97 37.68 -106.44 5.73
CA HIS A 97 38.94 -106.78 6.42
C HIS A 97 40.05 -105.72 6.42
N ALA A 98 39.84 -104.69 7.26
CA ALA A 98 40.92 -104.02 8.01
C ALA A 98 40.35 -103.21 9.21
N GLU A 99 39.51 -103.84 10.03
CA GLU A 99 38.99 -103.26 11.27
C GLU A 99 39.94 -103.58 12.43
N TYR A 100 41.08 -102.89 12.52
CA TYR A 100 41.66 -102.58 13.83
C TYR A 100 42.60 -101.36 13.79
N ASP A 101 43.34 -101.12 12.70
CA ASP A 101 44.27 -99.98 12.59
C ASP A 101 43.79 -98.78 11.72
N GLN A 102 42.70 -98.93 10.95
CA GLN A 102 42.13 -97.81 10.17
C GLN A 102 41.30 -96.82 11.02
N SER A 103 40.90 -97.23 12.22
CA SER A 103 40.11 -96.44 13.17
C SER A 103 40.84 -95.16 13.60
N SER A 104 42.14 -95.22 13.86
CA SER A 104 42.92 -94.05 14.31
C SER A 104 43.15 -93.02 13.19
N SER A 105 43.57 -93.45 12.00
CA SER A 105 43.81 -92.55 10.85
C SER A 105 42.52 -91.88 10.35
N ARG A 106 41.42 -92.64 10.27
CA ARG A 106 40.09 -92.13 9.90
C ARG A 106 39.59 -91.09 10.91
N LYS A 107 39.73 -91.35 12.22
CA LYS A 107 39.35 -90.40 13.28
C LYS A 107 40.16 -89.11 13.23
N ASN A 108 41.47 -89.18 12.93
CA ASN A 108 42.31 -87.99 12.78
C ASN A 108 41.93 -87.13 11.56
N LEU A 109 41.60 -87.77 10.42
CA LEU A 109 41.08 -87.08 9.23
C LEU A 109 39.72 -86.42 9.50
N THR A 110 38.81 -87.14 10.16
CA THR A 110 37.51 -86.60 10.56
C THR A 110 37.66 -85.40 11.49
N ASN A 111 38.53 -85.49 12.51
CA ASN A 111 38.82 -84.37 13.41
C ASN A 111 39.40 -83.14 12.67
N SER A 112 40.25 -83.36 11.66
CA SER A 112 40.80 -82.29 10.82
C SER A 112 39.74 -81.61 9.95
N LEU A 113 38.86 -82.40 9.32
CA LEU A 113 37.74 -81.89 8.54
C LEU A 113 36.74 -81.11 9.42
N GLU A 114 36.45 -81.59 10.63
CA GLU A 114 35.61 -80.88 11.60
C GLU A 114 36.23 -79.54 12.03
N GLN A 115 37.53 -79.49 12.29
CA GLN A 115 38.23 -78.23 12.57
C GLN A 115 38.12 -77.26 11.38
N LYS A 116 38.28 -77.76 10.15
CA LYS A 116 38.12 -76.95 8.94
C LYS A 116 36.69 -76.43 8.78
N ILE A 117 35.68 -77.24 9.06
CA ILE A 117 34.26 -76.84 9.06
C ILE A 117 34.04 -75.73 10.09
N ARG A 118 34.51 -75.90 11.33
CA ARG A 118 34.40 -74.87 12.38
C ARG A 118 35.05 -73.54 11.98
N CYS A 119 36.23 -73.58 11.36
CA CYS A 119 36.91 -72.38 10.87
C CYS A 119 36.11 -71.69 9.74
N LEU A 120 35.56 -72.45 8.79
CA LEU A 120 34.75 -71.91 7.70
C LEU A 120 33.42 -71.34 8.22
N GLU A 121 32.80 -71.97 9.21
CA GLU A 121 31.60 -71.46 9.88
C GLU A 121 31.86 -70.12 10.55
N LYS A 122 33.02 -69.97 11.22
CA LYS A 122 33.45 -68.70 11.81
C LYS A 122 33.64 -67.63 10.74
N GLN A 123 34.36 -67.93 9.65
CA GLN A 123 34.54 -67.00 8.53
C GLN A 123 33.21 -66.61 7.87
N ARG A 124 32.28 -67.56 7.72
CA ARG A 124 30.92 -67.28 7.19
C ARG A 124 30.16 -66.32 8.09
N LYS A 125 30.23 -66.50 9.42
CA LYS A 125 29.59 -65.61 10.39
C LYS A 125 30.19 -64.20 10.35
N GLU A 126 31.52 -64.09 10.35
CA GLU A 126 32.22 -62.80 10.23
C GLU A 126 31.86 -62.08 8.92
N LEU A 127 31.80 -62.81 7.80
CA LEU A 127 31.40 -62.24 6.51
C LEU A 127 29.94 -61.76 6.50
N LEU A 128 29.03 -62.53 7.12
CA LEU A 128 27.62 -62.12 7.26
C LEU A 128 27.49 -60.87 8.15
N GLU A 129 28.28 -60.77 9.21
CA GLU A 129 28.30 -59.60 10.09
C GLU A 129 28.80 -58.34 9.36
N VAL A 130 29.90 -58.46 8.60
CA VAL A 130 30.39 -57.35 7.76
C VAL A 130 29.35 -56.97 6.71
N ASN A 131 28.72 -57.94 6.04
CA ASN A 131 27.66 -57.66 5.07
C ASN A 131 26.46 -56.93 5.71
N GLN A 132 26.04 -57.35 6.91
CA GLN A 132 24.98 -56.68 7.67
C GLN A 132 25.35 -55.25 8.06
N GLN A 133 26.59 -55.01 8.48
CA GLN A 133 27.08 -53.66 8.79
C GLN A 133 27.10 -52.78 7.53
N TRP A 134 27.56 -53.30 6.40
CA TRP A 134 27.56 -52.59 5.12
C TRP A 134 26.15 -52.23 4.67
N ASP A 135 25.22 -53.18 4.76
CA ASP A 135 23.81 -52.95 4.46
C ASP A 135 23.21 -51.87 5.35
N GLN A 136 23.52 -51.89 6.65
CA GLN A 136 23.04 -50.87 7.58
C GLN A 136 23.61 -49.49 7.23
N GLN A 137 24.92 -49.39 6.98
CA GLN A 137 25.56 -48.13 6.60
C GLN A 137 24.99 -47.59 5.28
N PHE A 138 24.79 -48.47 4.29
CA PHE A 138 24.20 -48.10 3.02
C PHE A 138 22.77 -47.57 3.17
N ARG A 139 21.91 -48.27 3.95
CA ARG A 139 20.53 -47.83 4.22
C ARG A 139 20.51 -46.50 4.95
N SER A 140 21.29 -46.36 6.02
CA SER A 140 21.39 -45.11 6.78
C SER A 140 21.83 -43.94 5.90
N MET A 141 22.84 -44.15 5.06
CA MET A 141 23.35 -43.13 4.13
C MET A 141 22.33 -42.77 3.05
N LYS A 142 21.67 -43.77 2.46
CA LYS A 142 20.62 -43.59 1.44
C LYS A 142 19.46 -42.78 1.99
N GLU A 143 18.95 -43.12 3.17
CA GLU A 143 17.86 -42.38 3.82
C GLU A 143 18.25 -40.93 4.14
N LEU A 144 19.50 -40.69 4.56
CA LEU A 144 20.00 -39.34 4.80
C LEU A 144 19.97 -38.48 3.53
N TYR A 145 20.46 -39.02 2.42
CA TYR A 145 20.46 -38.28 1.16
C TYR A 145 19.06 -38.16 0.54
N GLU A 146 18.20 -39.17 0.67
CA GLU A 146 16.80 -39.06 0.25
C GLU A 146 16.07 -37.97 1.02
N ARG A 147 16.25 -37.90 2.35
CA ARG A 147 15.74 -36.79 3.16
C ARG A 147 16.32 -35.45 2.71
N LYS A 148 17.62 -35.39 2.42
CA LYS A 148 18.27 -34.14 1.98
C LYS A 148 17.73 -33.65 0.63
N VAL A 149 17.52 -34.57 -0.31
CA VAL A 149 16.94 -34.26 -1.62
C VAL A 149 15.50 -33.78 -1.47
N ALA A 150 14.70 -34.43 -0.63
CA ALA A 150 13.34 -33.98 -0.35
C ALA A 150 13.31 -32.58 0.27
N GLU A 151 14.17 -32.31 1.26
CA GLU A 151 14.31 -30.98 1.87
C GLU A 151 14.68 -29.92 0.82
N LEU A 152 15.67 -30.18 -0.04
CA LEU A 152 16.08 -29.25 -1.08
C LEU A 152 14.97 -29.00 -2.11
N LYS A 153 14.23 -30.02 -2.52
CA LYS A 153 13.06 -29.87 -3.40
C LYS A 153 12.01 -28.98 -2.76
N THR A 154 11.65 -29.22 -1.49
CA THR A 154 10.66 -28.39 -0.80
C THR A 154 11.12 -26.93 -0.66
N LYS A 155 12.41 -26.69 -0.43
CA LYS A 155 12.98 -25.33 -0.39
C LYS A 155 12.99 -24.65 -1.76
N LEU A 156 13.30 -25.40 -2.81
CA LEU A 156 13.23 -24.89 -4.18
C LEU A 156 11.80 -24.49 -4.53
N ASP A 157 10.82 -25.37 -4.33
CA ASP A 157 9.42 -25.07 -4.61
C ASP A 157 8.92 -23.87 -3.78
N ALA A 158 9.37 -23.73 -2.53
CA ALA A 158 9.04 -22.58 -1.68
C ALA A 158 9.64 -21.27 -2.22
N ALA A 159 10.90 -21.31 -2.67
CA ALA A 159 11.57 -20.16 -3.26
C ALA A 159 10.94 -19.76 -4.61
N GLU A 160 10.59 -20.72 -5.46
CA GLU A 160 9.89 -20.47 -6.73
C GLU A 160 8.53 -19.80 -6.50
N ARG A 161 7.72 -20.30 -5.56
CA ARG A 161 6.44 -19.66 -5.19
C ARG A 161 6.64 -18.25 -4.66
N PHE A 162 7.67 -18.02 -3.86
CA PHE A 162 7.99 -16.69 -3.34
C PHE A 162 8.36 -15.72 -4.46
N LEU A 163 9.20 -16.15 -5.41
CA LEU A 163 9.58 -15.33 -6.57
C LEU A 163 8.39 -15.04 -7.48
N SER A 164 7.53 -16.02 -7.74
CA SER A 164 6.30 -15.80 -8.52
C SER A 164 5.39 -14.78 -7.84
N ALA A 165 5.16 -14.88 -6.53
CA ALA A 165 4.35 -13.92 -5.79
C ALA A 165 4.96 -12.50 -5.82
N GLN A 166 6.28 -12.39 -5.68
CA GLN A 166 6.98 -11.11 -5.78
C GLN A 166 6.86 -10.48 -7.18
N GLU A 167 6.97 -11.27 -8.24
CA GLU A 167 6.82 -10.76 -9.61
C GLU A 167 5.37 -10.34 -9.89
N GLU A 168 4.37 -11.08 -9.39
CA GLU A 168 2.96 -10.68 -9.47
C GLU A 168 2.69 -9.35 -8.73
N GLU A 169 3.26 -9.18 -7.54
CA GLU A 169 3.17 -7.92 -6.78
C GLU A 169 3.82 -6.76 -7.55
N ARG A 170 4.99 -6.98 -8.14
CA ARG A 170 5.69 -5.97 -8.95
C ARG A 170 4.87 -5.58 -10.18
N GLN A 171 4.27 -6.55 -10.87
CA GLN A 171 3.39 -6.31 -12.01
C GLN A 171 2.08 -5.61 -11.61
N GLN A 172 1.53 -5.95 -10.44
CA GLN A 172 0.35 -5.28 -9.91
C GLN A 172 0.67 -3.82 -9.56
N SER A 173 1.77 -3.57 -8.85
CA SER A 173 2.24 -2.22 -8.52
C SER A 173 2.50 -1.39 -9.79
N GLN A 174 3.09 -1.98 -10.83
CA GLN A 174 3.27 -1.30 -12.11
C GLN A 174 1.94 -0.93 -12.75
N ARG A 175 0.98 -1.87 -12.82
CA ARG A 175 -0.38 -1.61 -13.33
C ARG A 175 -1.10 -0.52 -12.55
N GLU A 176 -0.91 -0.45 -11.23
CA GLU A 176 -1.50 0.59 -10.39
C GLU A 176 -0.83 1.96 -10.60
N SER A 177 0.49 1.99 -10.76
CA SER A 177 1.24 3.19 -11.13
C SER A 177 0.77 3.74 -12.48
N ASP A 178 0.65 2.88 -13.49
CA ASP A 178 0.19 3.26 -14.83
C ASP A 178 -1.23 3.82 -14.80
N LYS A 179 -2.14 3.21 -14.04
CA LYS A 179 -3.50 3.74 -13.80
C LYS A 179 -3.48 5.12 -13.13
N ARG A 180 -2.64 5.33 -12.11
CA ARG A 180 -2.50 6.66 -11.46
C ARG A 180 -1.96 7.71 -12.43
N LEU A 181 -0.99 7.34 -13.26
CA LEU A 181 -0.44 8.23 -14.28
C LEU A 181 -1.51 8.62 -15.30
N GLU A 182 -2.33 7.67 -15.75
CA GLU A 182 -3.43 7.94 -16.67
C GLU A 182 -4.48 8.86 -16.07
N LEU A 183 -4.91 8.62 -14.82
CA LEU A 183 -5.83 9.51 -14.10
C LEU A 183 -5.27 10.93 -13.95
N THR A 184 -3.97 11.06 -13.67
CA THR A 184 -3.30 12.35 -13.56
C THR A 184 -3.27 13.08 -14.90
N ARG A 185 -2.96 12.38 -15.99
CA ARG A 185 -3.01 12.96 -17.36
C ARG A 185 -4.42 13.39 -17.73
N GLU A 186 -5.43 12.61 -17.39
CA GLU A 186 -6.82 12.94 -17.69
C GLU A 186 -7.28 14.17 -16.90
N ARG A 187 -6.90 14.27 -15.61
CA ARG A 187 -7.13 15.46 -14.79
C ARG A 187 -6.47 16.70 -15.39
N LEU A 188 -5.21 16.59 -15.82
CA LEU A 188 -4.49 17.69 -16.45
C LEU A 188 -5.19 18.16 -17.73
N ARG A 189 -5.61 17.23 -18.59
CA ARG A 189 -6.37 17.53 -19.81
C ARG A 189 -7.69 18.24 -19.52
N ARG A 190 -8.40 17.86 -18.46
CA ARG A 190 -9.63 18.57 -18.03
C ARG A 190 -9.33 19.99 -17.59
N GLN A 191 -8.28 20.18 -16.78
CA GLN A 191 -7.86 21.50 -16.31
C GLN A 191 -7.40 22.41 -17.46
N GLU A 192 -6.70 21.87 -18.46
CA GLU A 192 -6.31 22.61 -19.66
C GLU A 192 -7.52 23.12 -20.43
N LYS A 193 -8.53 22.26 -20.66
CA LYS A 193 -9.78 22.65 -21.32
C LYS A 193 -10.56 23.71 -20.53
N GLU A 194 -10.63 23.56 -19.21
CA GLU A 194 -11.27 24.54 -18.33
C GLU A 194 -10.54 25.89 -18.40
N LYS A 195 -9.20 25.88 -18.37
CA LYS A 195 -8.38 27.08 -18.51
C LYS A 195 -8.59 27.77 -19.86
N GLU A 196 -8.68 27.00 -20.95
CA GLU A 196 -9.00 27.52 -22.29
C GLU A 196 -10.39 28.18 -22.30
N SER A 197 -11.41 27.49 -21.77
CA SER A 197 -12.78 28.04 -21.66
C SER A 197 -12.84 29.33 -20.84
N LEU A 198 -12.17 29.37 -19.69
CA LEU A 198 -12.11 30.57 -18.85
C LEU A 198 -11.36 31.71 -19.54
N HIS A 199 -10.34 31.40 -20.35
CA HIS A 199 -9.62 32.40 -21.13
C HIS A 199 -10.52 33.03 -22.20
N GLU A 200 -11.31 32.20 -22.90
CA GLU A 200 -12.29 32.65 -23.88
C GLU A 200 -13.36 33.55 -23.22
N GLU A 201 -13.92 33.13 -22.08
CA GLU A 201 -14.91 33.92 -21.33
C GLU A 201 -14.34 35.26 -20.87
N LEU A 202 -13.13 35.27 -20.33
CA LEU A 202 -12.44 36.50 -19.92
C LEU A 202 -12.25 37.46 -21.10
N HIS A 203 -11.89 36.92 -22.28
CA HIS A 203 -11.74 37.72 -23.49
C HIS A 203 -13.06 38.35 -23.94
N GLU A 204 -14.17 37.61 -23.91
CA GLU A 204 -15.50 38.14 -24.22
C GLU A 204 -15.97 39.20 -23.22
N LEU A 205 -15.82 38.95 -21.92
CA LEU A 205 -16.12 39.92 -20.87
C LEU A 205 -15.30 41.21 -21.03
N LYS A 206 -14.03 41.11 -21.47
CA LYS A 206 -13.18 42.27 -21.76
C LYS A 206 -13.73 43.10 -22.92
N LYS A 207 -14.26 42.47 -23.97
CA LYS A 207 -14.91 43.18 -25.09
C LYS A 207 -16.19 43.86 -24.62
N GLU A 208 -17.03 43.17 -23.86
CA GLU A 208 -18.27 43.72 -23.31
C GLU A 208 -17.99 44.92 -22.39
N ASN A 209 -17.00 44.82 -21.50
CA ASN A 209 -16.62 45.91 -20.62
C ASN A 209 -16.16 47.16 -21.40
N LYS A 210 -15.42 46.96 -22.51
CA LYS A 210 -15.01 48.05 -23.40
C LYS A 210 -16.23 48.71 -24.04
N PHE A 211 -17.16 47.92 -24.58
CA PHE A 211 -18.40 48.43 -25.17
C PHE A 211 -19.27 49.21 -24.16
N LEU A 212 -19.42 48.68 -22.95
CA LEU A 212 -20.16 49.35 -21.88
C LEU A 212 -19.50 50.68 -21.46
N LYS A 213 -18.16 50.75 -21.42
CA LYS A 213 -17.44 52.01 -21.18
C LYS A 213 -17.72 53.05 -22.26
N GLU A 214 -17.72 52.66 -23.53
CA GLU A 214 -18.04 53.55 -24.66
C GLU A 214 -19.49 54.05 -24.58
N LYS A 215 -20.45 53.16 -24.29
CA LYS A 215 -21.85 53.51 -24.07
C LYS A 215 -22.02 54.47 -22.89
N ASN A 216 -21.33 54.23 -21.78
CA ASN A 216 -21.39 55.09 -20.60
C ASN A 216 -20.82 56.48 -20.92
N ALA A 217 -19.68 56.56 -21.61
CA ALA A 217 -19.12 57.83 -22.08
C ALA A 217 -20.09 58.61 -22.98
N LEU A 218 -20.82 57.94 -23.88
CA LEU A 218 -21.85 58.58 -24.71
C LEU A 218 -23.01 59.13 -23.87
N VAL A 219 -23.51 58.35 -22.92
CA VAL A 219 -24.57 58.79 -21.99
C VAL A 219 -24.10 59.98 -21.17
N ASN A 220 -22.85 59.97 -20.71
CA ASN A 220 -22.30 61.06 -19.91
C ASN A 220 -22.18 62.37 -20.71
N LYS A 221 -21.73 62.32 -21.97
CA LYS A 221 -21.76 63.48 -22.88
C LYS A 221 -23.18 64.03 -23.07
N LYS A 222 -24.17 63.14 -23.20
CA LYS A 222 -25.57 63.54 -23.32
C LYS A 222 -26.08 64.20 -22.03
N LYS A 223 -25.69 63.67 -20.87
CA LYS A 223 -25.97 64.26 -19.55
C LYS A 223 -25.35 65.66 -19.44
N GLU A 224 -24.07 65.81 -19.78
CA GLU A 224 -23.36 67.11 -19.78
C GLU A 224 -24.06 68.14 -20.69
N HIS A 225 -24.50 67.73 -21.88
CA HIS A 225 -25.29 68.58 -22.77
C HIS A 225 -26.58 69.08 -22.10
N TYR A 226 -27.36 68.17 -21.49
CA TYR A 226 -28.58 68.56 -20.78
C TYR A 226 -28.29 69.44 -19.56
N GLU A 227 -27.20 69.19 -18.82
CA GLU A 227 -26.80 70.04 -17.70
C GLU A 227 -26.44 71.47 -18.16
N CYS A 228 -25.74 71.60 -19.29
CA CYS A 228 -25.45 72.90 -19.90
C CYS A 228 -26.75 73.61 -20.32
N GLU A 229 -27.69 72.89 -20.91
CA GLU A 229 -28.98 73.44 -21.32
C GLU A 229 -29.83 73.87 -20.12
N ILE A 230 -29.88 73.06 -19.07
CA ILE A 230 -30.56 73.41 -17.81
C ILE A 230 -29.92 74.66 -17.19
N LYS A 231 -28.58 74.75 -17.14
CA LYS A 231 -27.88 75.95 -16.65
C LYS A 231 -28.25 77.18 -17.46
N ARG A 232 -28.28 77.07 -18.79
CA ARG A 232 -28.68 78.15 -19.71
C ARG A 232 -30.13 78.59 -19.45
N LEU A 233 -31.05 77.64 -19.34
CA LEU A 233 -32.47 77.91 -19.08
C LEU A 233 -32.68 78.52 -17.68
N ASN A 234 -32.03 78.00 -16.65
CA ASN A 234 -32.09 78.56 -15.30
C ASN A 234 -31.55 79.98 -15.24
N LYS A 235 -30.48 80.27 -15.99
CA LYS A 235 -29.93 81.63 -16.11
C LYS A 235 -30.92 82.57 -16.77
N ALA A 236 -31.52 82.17 -17.90
CA ALA A 236 -32.56 82.95 -18.57
C ALA A 236 -33.77 83.21 -17.65
N LEU A 237 -34.19 82.19 -16.89
CA LEU A 237 -35.27 82.30 -15.90
C LEU A 237 -34.90 83.29 -14.78
N GLN A 238 -33.68 83.21 -14.22
CA GLN A 238 -33.21 84.15 -13.20
C GLN A 238 -33.14 85.59 -13.72
N ASP A 239 -32.72 85.79 -14.98
CA ASP A 239 -32.64 87.11 -15.58
C ASP A 239 -34.04 87.69 -15.82
N ALA A 240 -35.00 86.86 -16.27
CA ALA A 240 -36.42 87.24 -16.37
C ALA A 240 -37.01 87.60 -15.00
N LEU A 241 -36.78 86.76 -13.98
CA LEU A 241 -37.23 87.03 -12.60
C LEU A 241 -36.55 88.26 -12.01
N LYS A 242 -35.29 88.58 -12.33
CA LYS A 242 -34.64 89.82 -11.88
C LYS A 242 -35.27 91.06 -12.49
N ILE A 243 -35.71 90.99 -13.74
CA ILE A 243 -36.45 92.08 -14.39
C ILE A 243 -37.79 92.28 -13.66
N GLU A 244 -38.50 91.19 -13.33
CA GLU A 244 -39.77 91.22 -12.58
C GLU A 244 -39.61 91.62 -11.09
N CYS A 245 -38.55 91.16 -10.40
CA CYS A 245 -38.25 91.51 -9.00
C CYS A 245 -37.66 92.93 -8.86
N SER A 246 -37.06 93.50 -9.90
CA SER A 246 -36.73 94.94 -9.92
C SER A 246 -37.99 95.82 -9.94
N ALA A 247 -39.15 95.24 -10.29
CA ALA A 247 -40.46 95.89 -10.27
C ALA A 247 -41.30 95.55 -9.03
N PHE A 248 -40.90 94.56 -8.21
CA PHE A 248 -41.57 94.21 -6.94
C PHE A 248 -40.54 93.81 -5.88
N SER A 249 -40.30 94.72 -4.93
CA SER A 249 -39.56 94.46 -3.69
C SER A 249 -40.54 93.94 -2.65
N GLU A 250 -40.54 92.64 -2.35
CA GLU A 250 -41.01 92.17 -1.03
C GLU A 250 -40.47 90.79 -0.64
N ASP A 251 -39.72 90.81 0.46
CA ASP A 251 -39.67 89.88 1.60
C ASP A 251 -39.43 88.36 1.40
N CYS A 252 -38.44 87.83 2.13
CA CYS A 252 -38.60 86.72 3.09
C CYS A 252 -37.24 86.24 3.61
N LEU A 253 -36.80 86.89 4.68
CA LEU A 253 -35.69 86.49 5.55
C LEU A 253 -36.18 85.41 6.54
N GLY A 254 -36.18 84.14 6.15
CA GLY A 254 -36.67 83.06 7.03
C GLY A 254 -36.17 81.63 6.79
N LYS A 255 -35.19 81.42 5.90
CA LYS A 255 -34.90 80.07 5.36
C LYS A 255 -33.87 79.22 6.13
N SER A 256 -33.02 79.81 6.98
CA SER A 256 -31.86 79.08 7.55
C SER A 256 -32.22 77.98 8.56
N ALA A 257 -33.26 78.15 9.38
CA ALA A 257 -33.68 77.15 10.36
C ALA A 257 -34.41 75.95 9.73
N MET A 258 -34.99 76.13 8.54
CA MET A 258 -35.68 75.05 7.81
C MET A 258 -34.70 74.21 6.99
N GLU A 259 -33.64 74.82 6.45
CA GLU A 259 -32.56 74.12 5.74
C GLU A 259 -31.74 73.21 6.66
N CYS A 260 -31.47 73.65 7.90
CA CYS A 260 -30.74 72.85 8.90
C CYS A 260 -31.52 71.58 9.31
N ARG A 261 -32.83 71.71 9.62
CA ARG A 261 -33.70 70.54 9.88
C ARG A 261 -33.83 69.58 8.69
N HIS A 262 -33.75 70.12 7.48
CA HIS A 262 -33.78 69.31 6.26
C HIS A 262 -32.45 68.60 5.99
N GLU A 263 -31.32 69.13 6.46
CA GLU A 263 -30.03 68.44 6.45
C GLU A 263 -29.97 67.33 7.49
N GLU A 264 -30.44 67.58 8.71
CA GLU A 264 -30.55 66.58 9.77
C GLU A 264 -31.43 65.39 9.35
N MET A 265 -32.61 65.67 8.76
CA MET A 265 -33.46 64.59 8.27
C MET A 265 -32.84 63.81 7.10
N ARG A 266 -32.00 64.45 6.28
CA ARG A 266 -31.24 63.78 5.20
C ARG A 266 -30.16 62.86 5.76
N THR A 267 -29.43 63.29 6.78
CA THR A 267 -28.41 62.46 7.43
C THR A 267 -29.04 61.28 8.17
N GLU A 268 -30.15 61.50 8.88
CA GLU A 268 -30.90 60.43 9.53
C GLU A 268 -31.41 59.38 8.52
N MET A 269 -31.96 59.81 7.38
CA MET A 269 -32.36 58.91 6.29
C MET A 269 -31.18 58.08 5.77
N GLU A 270 -30.00 58.68 5.65
CA GLU A 270 -28.81 57.99 5.14
C GLU A 270 -28.26 56.98 6.15
N VAL A 271 -28.26 57.32 7.44
CA VAL A 271 -27.91 56.37 8.52
C VAL A 271 -28.87 55.19 8.54
N LEU A 272 -30.19 55.43 8.41
CA LEU A 272 -31.17 54.34 8.36
C LEU A 272 -30.98 53.44 7.13
N LYS A 273 -30.64 54.01 5.95
CA LYS A 273 -30.32 53.21 4.77
C LYS A 273 -29.08 52.34 4.99
N GLN A 274 -28.01 52.91 5.56
CA GLN A 274 -26.82 52.16 5.89
C GLN A 274 -27.11 51.07 6.93
N GLN A 275 -27.96 51.34 7.93
CA GLN A 275 -28.36 50.36 8.92
C GLN A 275 -29.13 49.18 8.31
N VAL A 276 -30.06 49.45 7.39
CA VAL A 276 -30.78 48.40 6.65
C VAL A 276 -29.79 47.57 5.83
N GLN A 277 -28.85 48.22 5.15
CA GLN A 277 -27.83 47.53 4.37
C GLN A 277 -26.97 46.61 5.23
N ILE A 278 -26.51 47.08 6.40
CA ILE A 278 -25.74 46.25 7.35
C ILE A 278 -26.56 45.05 7.80
N TYR A 279 -27.83 45.24 8.17
CA TYR A 279 -28.68 44.12 8.59
C TYR A 279 -28.97 43.12 7.47
N GLU A 280 -29.09 43.58 6.22
CA GLU A 280 -29.21 42.67 5.07
C GLU A 280 -27.93 41.85 4.86
N GLU A 281 -26.76 42.48 5.00
CA GLU A 281 -25.46 41.81 4.90
C GLU A 281 -25.28 40.78 6.01
N ASP A 282 -25.58 41.15 7.26
CA ASP A 282 -25.52 40.27 8.42
C ASP A 282 -26.50 39.09 8.28
N PHE A 283 -27.73 39.35 7.82
CA PHE A 283 -28.71 38.30 7.59
C PHE A 283 -28.24 37.30 6.52
N LYS A 284 -27.69 37.79 5.40
CA LYS A 284 -27.14 36.92 4.34
C LYS A 284 -25.96 36.10 4.87
N LYS A 285 -25.08 36.73 5.65
CA LYS A 285 -23.93 36.06 6.25
C LYS A 285 -24.34 34.97 7.23
N GLU A 286 -25.21 35.30 8.19
CA GLU A 286 -25.77 34.34 9.15
C GLU A 286 -26.46 33.17 8.43
N ARG A 287 -27.22 33.47 7.37
CA ARG A 287 -27.89 32.44 6.56
C ARG A 287 -26.88 31.52 5.87
N SER A 288 -25.81 32.07 5.30
CA SER A 288 -24.74 31.30 4.65
C SER A 288 -23.92 30.47 5.64
N ASP A 289 -23.61 31.02 6.81
CA ASP A 289 -22.91 30.31 7.88
C ASP A 289 -23.75 29.13 8.40
N ARG A 290 -25.07 29.32 8.50
CA ARG A 290 -26.00 28.25 8.86
C ARG A 290 -26.06 27.13 7.82
N GLU A 291 -25.95 27.44 6.53
CA GLU A 291 -25.89 26.41 5.47
C GLU A 291 -24.59 25.62 5.53
N ARG A 292 -23.45 26.32 5.67
CA ARG A 292 -22.15 25.68 5.85
C ARG A 292 -22.15 24.74 7.05
N LEU A 293 -22.62 25.22 8.20
CA LEU A 293 -22.70 24.41 9.42
C LEU A 293 -23.62 23.20 9.25
N ASN A 294 -24.75 23.36 8.54
CA ASN A 294 -25.66 22.25 8.29
C ASN A 294 -25.03 21.20 7.36
N GLN A 295 -24.27 21.63 6.35
CA GLN A 295 -23.51 20.73 5.49
C GLN A 295 -22.45 19.96 6.27
N GLU A 296 -21.63 20.63 7.09
CA GLU A 296 -20.65 19.98 7.97
C GLU A 296 -21.30 18.98 8.92
N LYS A 297 -22.47 19.32 9.48
CA LYS A 297 -23.26 18.42 10.32
C LYS A 297 -23.71 17.17 9.55
N GLU A 298 -24.18 17.32 8.31
CA GLU A 298 -24.60 16.19 7.46
C GLU A 298 -23.41 15.29 7.09
N GLU A 299 -22.25 15.88 6.76
CA GLU A 299 -21.01 15.16 6.48
C GLU A 299 -20.54 14.36 7.70
N LEU A 300 -20.51 14.98 8.88
CA LEU A 300 -20.16 14.31 10.14
C LEU A 300 -21.14 13.19 10.48
N GLN A 301 -22.45 13.41 10.27
CA GLN A 301 -23.45 12.36 10.44
C GLN A 301 -23.22 11.19 9.50
N GLN A 302 -22.85 11.44 8.25
CA GLN A 302 -22.56 10.40 7.28
C GLN A 302 -21.30 9.61 7.67
N ILE A 303 -20.23 10.29 8.07
CA ILE A 303 -18.99 9.65 8.58
C ILE A 303 -19.29 8.80 9.82
N ASN A 304 -20.14 9.28 10.71
CA ASN A 304 -20.54 8.52 11.89
C ASN A 304 -21.30 7.24 11.51
N ARG A 305 -22.28 7.34 10.60
CA ARG A 305 -23.04 6.17 10.09
C ARG A 305 -22.14 5.14 9.41
N THR A 306 -21.19 5.57 8.58
CA THR A 306 -20.25 4.67 7.91
C THR A 306 -19.32 3.99 8.91
N SER A 307 -18.78 4.75 9.87
CA SER A 307 -17.94 4.22 10.95
C SER A 307 -18.68 3.20 11.81
N GLN A 308 -19.93 3.50 12.19
CA GLN A 308 -20.78 2.58 12.94
C GLN A 308 -21.06 1.29 12.15
N SER A 309 -21.29 1.41 10.84
CA SER A 309 -21.51 0.25 9.95
C SER A 309 -20.26 -0.63 9.85
N GLN A 310 -19.07 -0.01 9.75
CA GLN A 310 -17.79 -0.72 9.76
C GLN A 310 -17.54 -1.43 11.09
N LEU A 311 -17.82 -0.75 12.22
CA LEU A 311 -17.70 -1.33 13.56
C LEU A 311 -18.62 -2.54 13.71
N ASN A 312 -19.88 -2.43 13.28
CA ASN A 312 -20.84 -3.53 13.31
C ASN A 312 -20.37 -4.71 12.43
N ARG A 313 -19.79 -4.45 11.26
CA ARG A 313 -19.20 -5.47 10.38
C ARG A 313 -18.03 -6.18 11.06
N LEU A 314 -17.06 -5.44 11.60
CA LEU A 314 -15.92 -6.01 12.30
C LEU A 314 -16.35 -6.80 13.55
N ASN A 315 -17.32 -6.28 14.31
CA ASN A 315 -17.88 -6.98 15.47
C ASN A 315 -18.54 -8.31 15.06
N SER A 316 -19.27 -8.33 13.95
CA SER A 316 -19.85 -9.57 13.41
C SER A 316 -18.77 -10.57 12.98
N GLN A 317 -17.69 -10.09 12.35
CA GLN A 317 -16.54 -10.93 11.99
C GLN A 317 -15.83 -11.48 13.23
N ILE A 318 -15.60 -10.66 14.25
CA ILE A 318 -14.99 -11.09 15.53
C ILE A 318 -15.85 -12.18 16.17
N LYS A 319 -17.17 -12.00 16.22
CA LYS A 319 -18.09 -13.02 16.74
C LYS A 319 -18.01 -14.32 15.93
N ALA A 320 -17.96 -14.24 14.59
CA ALA A 320 -17.81 -15.43 13.75
C ALA A 320 -16.49 -16.16 14.04
N CYS A 321 -15.37 -15.44 14.08
CA CYS A 321 -14.06 -15.99 14.42
C CYS A 321 -14.03 -16.61 15.83
N GLN A 322 -14.70 -15.99 16.81
CA GLN A 322 -14.83 -16.53 18.17
C GLN A 322 -15.59 -17.87 18.17
N MET A 323 -16.71 -17.96 17.45
CA MET A 323 -17.48 -19.20 17.33
C MET A 323 -16.68 -20.32 16.65
N GLU A 324 -15.90 -20.00 15.61
CA GLU A 324 -15.00 -20.96 14.97
C GLU A 324 -13.90 -21.43 15.93
N LYS A 325 -13.28 -20.50 16.67
CA LYS A 325 -12.29 -20.84 17.69
C LYS A 325 -12.87 -21.79 18.74
N GLU A 326 -14.05 -21.49 19.30
CA GLU A 326 -14.72 -22.38 20.26
C GLU A 326 -15.04 -23.75 19.66
N LYS A 327 -15.47 -23.80 18.40
CA LYS A 327 -15.74 -25.06 17.70
C LYS A 327 -14.47 -25.90 17.56
N LEU A 328 -13.35 -25.29 17.16
CA LEU A 328 -12.05 -25.96 17.05
C LEU A 328 -11.52 -26.40 18.42
N GLU A 329 -11.68 -25.59 19.46
CA GLU A 329 -11.32 -25.98 20.83
C GLU A 329 -12.14 -27.18 21.33
N LYS A 330 -13.45 -27.23 21.02
CA LYS A 330 -14.29 -28.39 21.33
C LYS A 330 -13.84 -29.63 20.57
N GLN A 331 -13.53 -29.51 19.28
CA GLN A 331 -12.99 -30.61 18.48
C GLN A 331 -11.65 -31.10 19.03
N LEU A 332 -10.75 -30.19 19.42
CA LEU A 332 -9.47 -30.53 20.03
C LEU A 332 -9.65 -31.26 21.37
N LYS A 333 -10.55 -30.79 22.24
CA LYS A 333 -10.88 -31.46 23.50
C LYS A 333 -11.45 -32.86 23.26
N GLN A 334 -12.29 -33.04 22.25
CA GLN A 334 -12.85 -34.35 21.87
C GLN A 334 -11.76 -35.29 21.33
N MET A 335 -10.80 -34.78 20.57
CA MET A 335 -9.66 -35.55 20.07
C MET A 335 -8.66 -35.91 21.18
N LEU A 336 -8.42 -35.01 22.13
CA LEU A 336 -7.47 -35.19 23.23
C LEU A 336 -8.04 -36.07 24.36
N PHE A 337 -9.37 -36.10 24.52
CA PHE A 337 -10.08 -37.00 25.41
C PHE A 337 -11.17 -37.78 24.65
N PRO A 338 -10.81 -38.81 23.88
CA PRO A 338 -11.80 -39.75 23.36
C PRO A 338 -12.48 -40.41 24.55
N MET A 339 -13.76 -40.10 24.76
CA MET A 339 -14.56 -40.78 25.78
C MET A 339 -14.50 -42.28 25.52
N CYS A 340 -13.82 -43.03 26.39
CA CYS A 340 -14.09 -44.45 26.53
C CYS A 340 -15.54 -44.59 26.99
N ASN A 341 -16.41 -45.11 26.12
CA ASN A 341 -17.70 -45.66 26.53
C ASN A 341 -17.45 -46.98 27.27
N CYS A 342 -16.82 -46.90 28.42
CA CYS A 342 -16.87 -47.94 29.43
C CYS A 342 -17.89 -47.46 30.46
N GLY A 343 -19.12 -47.96 30.33
CA GLY A 343 -20.28 -47.53 31.11
C GLY A 343 -20.04 -47.67 32.61
N LEU A 344 -20.07 -46.55 33.32
CA LEU A 344 -20.24 -46.51 34.76
C LEU A 344 -21.36 -45.53 35.07
N ASN A 345 -22.52 -46.12 35.38
CA ASN A 345 -23.56 -45.50 36.19
C ASN A 345 -22.92 -44.81 37.39
N SER A 346 -22.97 -43.49 37.43
CA SER A 346 -22.76 -42.73 38.66
C SER A 346 -23.92 -41.77 38.79
N HIS A 347 -24.94 -42.25 39.49
CA HIS A 347 -25.97 -41.42 40.10
C HIS A 347 -25.28 -40.34 40.94
N GLY A 348 -25.56 -39.08 40.63
CA GLY A 348 -25.08 -37.91 41.37
C GLY A 348 -26.09 -36.78 41.29
N GLN A 349 -27.35 -37.08 41.62
CA GLN A 349 -28.25 -36.07 42.17
C GLN A 349 -27.76 -35.78 43.59
N ASP A 350 -27.42 -34.52 43.89
CA ASP A 350 -28.26 -33.80 44.86
C ASP A 350 -28.12 -32.27 44.79
N PRO A 351 -29.19 -31.54 45.18
CA PRO A 351 -29.35 -30.10 45.04
C PRO A 351 -28.92 -29.34 46.30
N CYS A 352 -28.31 -28.17 46.14
CA CYS A 352 -28.20 -27.21 47.23
C CYS A 352 -28.12 -25.79 46.68
N ALA A 353 -29.29 -25.14 46.63
CA ALA A 353 -29.38 -23.69 46.78
C ALA A 353 -29.45 -23.36 48.28
N PRO A 354 -28.86 -22.25 48.73
CA PRO A 354 -29.33 -21.56 49.91
C PRO A 354 -30.12 -20.32 49.49
N ALA A 355 -31.35 -20.26 49.98
CA ALA A 355 -32.23 -19.11 49.90
C ALA A 355 -31.96 -18.11 51.03
N GLY A 356 -31.97 -16.83 50.65
CA GLY A 356 -32.45 -15.69 51.46
C GLY A 356 -31.45 -14.98 52.38
N PRO A 357 -31.83 -13.84 53.00
CA PRO A 357 -32.90 -12.87 52.66
C PRO A 357 -32.46 -11.39 52.81
N GLY A 358 -33.32 -10.42 52.47
CA GLY A 358 -33.35 -9.13 53.17
C GLY A 358 -33.36 -7.86 52.32
N ALA A 359 -34.45 -7.12 52.43
CA ALA A 359 -34.80 -5.88 51.73
C ALA A 359 -33.99 -4.63 52.14
N ALA A 360 -33.88 -3.68 51.20
CA ALA A 360 -34.03 -2.23 51.39
C ALA A 360 -34.32 -1.60 50.00
N ARG A 361 -35.54 -1.11 49.69
CA ARG A 361 -35.95 0.32 49.74
C ARG A 361 -34.79 1.29 49.46
N ASP A 362 -34.85 2.32 48.64
CA ASP A 362 -35.88 3.01 47.85
C ASP A 362 -35.11 4.11 47.06
N GLN A 363 -35.79 4.82 46.17
CA GLN A 363 -35.51 6.18 45.67
C GLN A 363 -35.18 6.37 44.17
N GLN A 364 -36.28 6.67 43.47
CA GLN A 364 -36.51 7.89 42.67
C GLN A 364 -35.78 8.10 41.32
N LYS A 365 -36.55 7.76 40.27
CA LYS A 365 -36.90 8.43 39.00
C LYS A 365 -35.98 9.47 38.28
N PRO A 366 -36.08 9.53 36.93
CA PRO A 366 -35.34 10.42 36.03
C PRO A 366 -36.07 11.75 35.76
N PRO A 367 -35.50 12.65 34.93
CA PRO A 367 -36.34 13.37 33.99
C PRO A 367 -35.85 13.36 32.54
N VAL A 368 -36.85 13.41 31.68
CA VAL A 368 -36.87 13.53 30.22
C VAL A 368 -37.15 15.00 29.88
N SER A 369 -36.35 15.57 28.96
CA SER A 369 -36.68 16.66 27.99
C SER A 369 -36.92 18.10 28.55
N PRO A 370 -36.76 19.20 27.76
CA PRO A 370 -37.23 19.36 26.37
C PRO A 370 -36.36 20.16 25.37
N GLN A 371 -36.84 20.04 24.13
CA GLN A 371 -36.52 20.84 22.95
C GLN A 371 -36.51 22.35 23.21
N LYS A 372 -35.60 23.04 22.51
CA LYS A 372 -35.90 24.28 21.80
C LYS A 372 -35.08 24.35 20.52
#